data_AF-A0A2S2QZQ4-F1
#
_entry.id   AF-A0A2S2QZQ4-F1
#
_cell.length_a   1.000
_cell.length_b   1.000
_cell.length_c   1.000
_cell.angle_alpha   90.00
_cell.angle_beta   90.00
_cell.angle_gamma   90.00
#
_symmetry.space_group_name_H-M   'P 1'
#
loop_
_entity.id
_entity.type
_entity.pdbx_description
1 polymer ?
#
loop_
_entity_poly.entity_id
_entity_poly.type
_entity_poly.pdbx_seq_one_letter_code
_entity_poly.pdbx_strand_id
1 'polypeptide(L)'
;LKLKIINIEERVLCIENNKTQTGQHSSFEHDVIKELMDRQVRSNNVILFNLPENENENDLENIKYIFTDLNENIGDFKFSRLGRTKSTIHDRPRPIKIRLTEQSDVFSILRA
;
A
#
# COMPACT_ATOMS: atom_id res chain seq x y z
N LEU A 1 -22.11 22.55 52.63
CA LEU A 1 -22.23 21.14 52.18
C LEU A 1 -22.74 21.05 50.74
N LYS A 2 -23.94 21.60 50.43
CA LYS A 2 -24.51 21.63 49.06
C LYS A 2 -23.57 22.14 47.96
N LEU A 3 -22.85 23.25 48.20
CA LEU A 3 -21.91 23.80 47.21
C LEU A 3 -20.75 22.84 46.86
N LYS A 4 -20.29 22.05 47.83
CA LYS A 4 -19.23 21.06 47.61
C LYS A 4 -19.74 19.85 46.82
N ILE A 5 -21.01 19.48 47.03
CA ILE A 5 -21.66 18.38 46.30
C ILE A 5 -21.82 18.75 44.83
N ILE A 6 -22.34 19.96 44.53
CA ILE A 6 -22.51 20.46 43.16
C ILE A 6 -21.17 20.51 42.41
N ASN A 7 -20.11 20.99 43.05
CA ASN A 7 -18.77 21.05 42.45
C ASN A 7 -18.23 19.65 42.10
N ILE A 8 -18.49 18.66 42.96
CA ILE A 8 -18.07 17.27 42.71
C ILE A 8 -18.87 16.66 41.56
N GLU A 9 -20.18 16.90 41.50
CA GLU A 9 -21.05 16.44 40.42
C GLU A 9 -20.60 17.01 39.07
N GLU A 10 -20.31 18.31 39.00
CA GLU A 10 -19.77 18.95 37.78
C GLU A 10 -18.43 18.34 37.35
N ARG A 11 -17.51 18.10 38.31
CA ARG A 11 -16.21 17.48 38.01
C ARG A 11 -16.33 16.04 37.51
N VAL A 12 -17.25 15.26 38.06
CA VAL A 12 -17.53 13.88 37.61
C VAL A 12 -18.10 13.91 36.20
N LEU A 13 -19.03 14.81 35.91
CA LEU A 13 -19.66 14.95 34.60
C LEU A 13 -18.64 15.35 33.51
N CYS A 14 -17.67 16.22 33.84
CA CYS A 14 -16.55 16.53 32.96
C CYS A 14 -15.63 15.32 32.71
N ILE A 15 -15.37 14.50 33.73
CA ILE A 15 -14.50 13.31 33.60
C ILE A 15 -15.18 12.22 32.76
N GLU A 16 -16.48 12.01 32.93
CA GLU A 16 -17.26 11.05 32.14
C GLU A 16 -17.32 11.44 30.66
N ASN A 17 -17.47 12.74 30.36
CA ASN A 17 -17.43 13.26 28.99
C ASN A 17 -16.04 13.20 28.34
N ASN A 18 -14.95 13.21 29.11
CA ASN A 18 -13.59 13.03 28.56
C ASN A 18 -13.26 11.54 28.31
N LYS A 19 -13.95 10.62 29.00
CA LYS A 19 -13.79 9.17 28.80
C LYS A 19 -14.35 8.68 27.47
N THR A 20 -15.18 9.47 26.79
CA THR A 20 -15.63 9.20 25.40
C THR A 20 -14.65 9.70 24.33
N GLN A 21 -13.71 10.61 24.68
CA GLN A 21 -12.67 11.08 23.76
C GLN A 21 -11.51 10.10 23.60
N THR A 22 -11.30 9.16 24.53
CA THR A 22 -10.26 8.12 24.41
C THR A 22 -10.52 7.11 23.29
N GLY A 23 -11.75 7.01 22.78
CA GLY A 23 -12.10 6.15 21.64
C GLY A 23 -11.53 6.61 20.30
N GLN A 24 -11.13 7.89 20.15
CA GLN A 24 -10.55 8.42 18.92
C GLN A 24 -9.04 8.08 18.79
N HIS A 25 -8.36 7.87 19.92
CA HIS A 25 -6.93 7.52 19.91
C HIS A 25 -6.71 6.07 19.48
N SER A 26 -7.59 5.15 19.87
CA SER A 26 -7.49 3.73 19.51
C SER A 26 -7.77 3.48 18.02
N SER A 27 -8.68 4.23 17.40
CA SER A 27 -8.92 4.13 15.95
C SER A 27 -7.72 4.63 15.16
N PHE A 28 -7.10 5.73 15.59
CA PHE A 28 -5.92 6.27 14.94
C PHE A 28 -4.72 5.30 15.00
N GLU A 29 -4.45 4.73 16.17
CA GLU A 29 -3.39 3.73 16.33
C GLU A 29 -3.65 2.48 15.48
N HIS A 30 -4.90 2.02 15.42
CA HIS A 30 -5.29 0.89 14.58
C HIS A 30 -5.07 1.18 13.09
N ASP A 31 -5.45 2.37 12.63
CA ASP A 31 -5.26 2.80 11.24
C ASP A 31 -3.78 2.88 10.87
N VAL A 32 -2.93 3.38 11.77
CA VAL A 32 -1.47 3.42 11.58
C VAL A 32 -0.89 2.02 11.48
N ILE A 33 -1.26 1.11 12.38
CA ILE A 33 -0.76 -0.27 12.35
C ILE A 33 -1.20 -0.97 11.06
N LYS A 34 -2.46 -0.79 10.67
CA LYS A 34 -2.99 -1.35 9.41
C LYS A 34 -2.21 -0.83 8.21
N GLU A 35 -1.94 0.47 8.17
CA GLU A 35 -1.19 1.12 7.09
C GLU A 35 0.25 0.61 7.00
N LEU A 36 0.93 0.42 8.13
CA LEU A 36 2.27 -0.16 8.19
C LEU A 36 2.28 -1.61 7.71
N MET A 37 1.30 -2.41 8.11
CA MET A 37 1.17 -3.79 7.65
C MET A 37 0.90 -3.85 6.14
N ASP A 38 0.03 -2.98 5.64
CA ASP A 38 -0.25 -2.86 4.21
C ASP A 38 1.04 -2.45 3.47
N ARG A 39 1.79 -1.44 3.93
CA ARG A 39 3.09 -1.05 3.36
C ARG A 39 4.06 -2.23 3.28
N GLN A 40 4.14 -3.01 4.35
CA GLN A 40 5.02 -4.18 4.39
C GLN A 40 4.62 -5.24 3.36
N VAL A 41 3.32 -5.49 3.16
CA VAL A 41 2.83 -6.43 2.14
C VAL A 41 3.18 -5.97 0.72
N ARG A 42 3.30 -4.66 0.49
CA ARG A 42 3.66 -4.08 -0.82
C ARG A 42 5.11 -3.63 -0.95
N SER A 43 5.96 -3.89 0.04
CA SER A 43 7.39 -3.51 0.01
C SER A 43 8.15 -4.16 -1.15
N ASN A 44 7.75 -5.37 -1.54
CA ASN A 44 8.39 -6.14 -2.60
C ASN A 44 7.68 -5.99 -3.96
N ASN A 45 6.81 -4.98 -4.09
CA ASN A 45 6.09 -4.75 -5.33
C ASN A 45 6.72 -3.61 -6.13
N VAL A 46 6.90 -3.83 -7.43
CA VAL A 46 7.27 -2.80 -8.41
C VAL A 46 6.11 -2.64 -9.40
N ILE A 47 5.79 -1.40 -9.75
CA ILE A 47 4.72 -1.09 -10.71
C ILE A 47 5.33 -0.56 -12.00
N LEU A 48 5.13 -1.29 -13.09
CA LEU A 48 5.52 -0.88 -14.43
C LEU A 48 4.33 -0.21 -15.12
N PHE A 49 4.55 1.01 -15.59
CA PHE A 49 3.56 1.78 -16.35
C PHE A 49 3.88 1.75 -17.84
N ASN A 50 2.85 2.02 -18.65
CA ASN A 50 3.00 2.27 -20.08
C ASN A 50 3.54 1.07 -20.91
N LEU A 51 3.40 -0.17 -20.43
CA LEU A 51 3.72 -1.35 -21.23
C LEU A 51 2.52 -1.72 -22.13
N PRO A 52 2.65 -1.69 -23.47
CA PRO A 52 1.55 -1.96 -24.40
C PRO A 52 0.79 -3.26 -24.11
N GLU A 53 -0.54 -3.23 -24.22
CA GLU A 53 -1.38 -4.43 -24.18
C GLU A 53 -1.47 -5.02 -25.59
N ASN A 54 -0.71 -6.08 -25.86
CA ASN A 54 -0.74 -6.78 -27.14
C ASN A 54 -1.56 -8.07 -27.02
N GLU A 55 -2.22 -8.48 -28.11
CA GLU A 55 -3.03 -9.71 -28.15
C GLU A 55 -2.21 -10.99 -27.89
N ASN A 56 -0.89 -10.92 -28.12
CA ASN A 56 0.05 -12.02 -27.92
C ASN A 56 0.71 -12.03 -26.52
N GLU A 57 0.19 -11.25 -25.56
CA GLU A 57 0.51 -11.26 -24.11
C GLU A 57 1.92 -11.76 -23.73
N ASN A 58 2.98 -11.03 -24.13
CA ASN A 58 4.34 -11.39 -23.73
C ASN A 58 4.93 -10.46 -22.67
N ASP A 59 4.14 -10.20 -21.63
CA ASP A 59 4.55 -9.38 -20.50
C ASP A 59 5.81 -9.94 -19.83
N LEU A 60 5.95 -11.27 -19.76
CA LEU A 60 7.13 -11.91 -19.17
C LEU A 60 8.42 -11.55 -19.91
N GLU A 61 8.45 -11.66 -21.23
CA GLU A 61 9.65 -11.31 -22.02
C GLU A 61 9.95 -9.82 -21.94
N ASN A 62 8.92 -8.97 -22.01
CA ASN A 62 9.10 -7.53 -21.87
C ASN A 62 9.69 -7.15 -20.50
N ILE A 63 9.20 -7.76 -19.42
CA ILE A 63 9.74 -7.53 -18.07
C ILE A 63 11.20 -8.01 -17.99
N LYS A 64 11.52 -9.19 -18.53
CA LYS A 64 12.90 -9.69 -18.57
C LYS A 64 13.82 -8.78 -19.38
N TYR A 65 13.34 -8.26 -20.50
CA TYR A 65 14.09 -7.31 -21.31
C TYR A 65 14.39 -6.03 -20.53
N ILE A 66 13.40 -5.47 -19.83
CA ILE A 66 13.58 -4.30 -18.97
C ILE A 66 14.61 -4.58 -17.86
N PHE A 67 14.50 -5.73 -17.17
CA PHE A 67 15.50 -6.09 -16.14
C PHE A 67 16.91 -6.24 -16.71
N THR A 68 17.02 -6.81 -17.90
CA THR A 68 18.30 -6.94 -18.61
C THR A 68 18.86 -5.56 -18.98
N ASP A 69 18.02 -4.63 -19.45
CA ASP A 69 18.39 -3.26 -19.79
C ASP A 69 18.86 -2.47 -18.57
N LEU A 70 18.25 -2.73 -17.41
CA LEU A 70 18.69 -2.21 -16.11
C LEU A 70 19.94 -2.93 -15.56
N ASN A 71 20.47 -3.92 -16.27
CA ASN A 71 21.60 -4.74 -15.87
C ASN A 71 21.37 -5.51 -14.55
N GLU A 72 20.11 -5.87 -14.29
CA GLU A 72 19.65 -6.59 -13.10
C GLU A 72 19.27 -8.05 -13.46
N ASN A 73 19.88 -9.02 -12.77
CA ASN A 73 19.63 -10.44 -13.00
C ASN A 73 18.60 -11.00 -12.01
N ILE A 74 17.33 -10.64 -12.21
CA ILE A 74 16.24 -11.09 -11.35
C ILE A 74 15.66 -12.40 -11.89
N GLY A 75 15.90 -13.49 -11.17
CA GLY A 75 15.50 -14.84 -11.58
C GLY A 75 14.01 -15.15 -11.35
N ASP A 76 13.51 -14.89 -10.14
CA ASP A 76 12.19 -15.33 -9.70
C ASP A 76 11.28 -14.15 -9.31
N PHE A 77 10.22 -13.94 -10.09
CA PHE A 77 9.20 -12.94 -9.81
C PHE A 77 7.81 -13.39 -10.28
N LYS A 78 6.78 -12.83 -9.65
CA LYS A 78 5.39 -12.97 -10.09
C LYS A 78 4.91 -11.66 -10.66
N PHE A 79 4.04 -11.68 -11.66
CA PHE A 79 3.48 -10.45 -12.21
C PHE A 79 2.01 -10.62 -12.59
N SER A 80 1.30 -9.49 -12.65
CA SER A 80 -0.10 -9.42 -13.07
C SER A 80 -0.44 -8.01 -13.53
N ARG A 81 -1.23 -7.85 -14.60
CA ARG A 81 -1.82 -6.55 -14.96
C ARG A 81 -2.87 -6.12 -13.93
N LEU A 82 -2.83 -4.84 -13.55
CA LEU A 82 -3.76 -4.23 -12.62
C LEU A 82 -5.01 -3.70 -13.34
N GLY A 83 -6.19 -3.91 -12.74
CA GLY A 83 -7.47 -3.45 -13.30
C GLY A 83 -8.27 -4.56 -13.99
N ARG A 84 -9.30 -4.16 -14.76
CA ARG A 84 -10.19 -5.11 -15.45
C ARG A 84 -9.44 -5.86 -16.56
N THR A 85 -9.95 -7.02 -16.98
CA THR A 85 -9.24 -7.97 -17.86
C THR A 85 -8.83 -7.44 -19.23
N LYS A 86 -9.47 -6.38 -19.75
CA LYS A 86 -9.09 -5.70 -20.98
C LYS A 86 -9.19 -4.20 -20.79
N SER A 87 -8.14 -3.45 -21.13
CA SER A 87 -8.31 -2.02 -21.34
C SER A 87 -9.12 -1.81 -22.61
N THR A 88 -10.23 -1.06 -22.50
CA THR A 88 -11.00 -0.62 -23.67
C THR A 88 -10.37 0.57 -24.37
N ILE A 89 -9.25 1.08 -23.82
CA ILE A 89 -8.57 2.29 -24.27
C ILE A 89 -7.13 1.90 -24.61
N HIS A 90 -6.83 1.79 -25.90
CA HIS A 90 -5.48 1.46 -26.40
C HIS A 90 -4.40 2.46 -25.92
N ASP A 91 -4.78 3.71 -25.69
CA ASP A 91 -3.89 4.78 -25.22
C ASP A 91 -3.63 4.76 -23.70
N ARG A 92 -4.23 3.80 -22.98
CA ARG A 92 -4.02 3.63 -21.53
C ARG A 92 -3.86 2.15 -21.20
N PRO A 93 -2.65 1.60 -21.44
CA PRO A 93 -2.36 0.23 -21.05
C PRO A 93 -2.40 0.10 -19.52
N ARG A 94 -2.88 -1.05 -19.05
CA ARG A 94 -2.94 -1.39 -17.63
C ARG A 94 -1.53 -1.50 -17.04
N PRO A 95 -1.29 -0.91 -15.86
CA PRO A 95 -0.03 -1.09 -15.15
C PRO A 95 0.20 -2.57 -14.82
N ILE A 96 1.46 -2.99 -14.80
CA ILE A 96 1.84 -4.32 -14.35
C ILE A 96 2.37 -4.22 -12.92
N LYS A 97 1.77 -5.00 -12.03
CA LYS A 97 2.33 -5.26 -10.70
C LYS A 97 3.28 -6.44 -10.80
N ILE A 98 4.54 -6.20 -10.47
CA ILE A 98 5.57 -7.22 -10.28
C ILE A 98 5.76 -7.40 -8.78
N ARG A 99 5.81 -8.64 -8.31
CA ARG A 99 6.14 -9.03 -6.94
C ARG A 99 7.46 -9.80 -6.96
N LEU A 100 8.46 -9.20 -6.36
CA LEU A 100 9.80 -9.75 -6.21
C LEU A 100 9.88 -10.60 -4.94
N THR A 101 10.81 -11.54 -4.94
CA THR A 101 11.08 -12.38 -3.76
C THR A 101 11.88 -11.59 -2.75
N GLU A 102 12.98 -10.99 -3.19
CA GLU A 102 13.91 -10.24 -2.35
C GLU A 102 13.65 -8.74 -2.40
N GLN A 103 13.80 -8.08 -1.25
CA GLN A 103 13.65 -6.63 -1.16
C GLN A 103 14.85 -5.88 -1.77
N SER A 104 16.04 -6.51 -1.78
CA SER A 104 17.22 -5.97 -2.45
C SER A 104 16.95 -5.65 -3.91
N ASP A 105 16.25 -6.54 -4.60
CA ASP A 105 15.96 -6.42 -6.03
C ASP A 105 15.08 -5.21 -6.33
N VAL A 106 14.14 -4.91 -5.41
CA VAL A 106 13.32 -3.68 -5.48
C VAL A 106 14.21 -2.45 -5.46
N PHE A 107 15.15 -2.40 -4.51
CA PHE A 107 16.05 -1.26 -4.37
C PHE A 107 17.01 -1.14 -5.55
N SER A 108 17.48 -2.25 -6.09
CA SER A 108 18.32 -2.26 -7.30
C SER A 108 17.56 -1.66 -8.49
N ILE A 109 16.34 -2.15 -8.76
CA ILE A 109 15.49 -1.64 -9.86
C ILE A 109 15.18 -0.15 -9.70
N LEU A 110 14.80 0.29 -8.49
CA LEU A 110 14.38 1.67 -8.26
C LEU A 110 15.56 2.66 -8.17
N ARG A 111 16.78 2.17 -8.08
CA ARG A 111 18.01 2.98 -8.01
C ARG A 111 18.67 3.15 -9.38
N ALA A 112 18.50 2.19 -10.28
CA ALA A 112 19.00 2.23 -11.65
C ALA A 112 18.47 3.46 -12.40
#